data_AF-A0A4U6VI12-F1
#
_entry.id   AF-A0A4U6VI12-F1
#
_cell.length_a   1.000
_cell.length_b   1.000
_cell.length_c   1.000
_cell.angle_alpha   90.00
_cell.angle_beta   90.00
_cell.angle_gamma   90.00
#
_symmetry.space_group_name_H-M   'P 1'
#
loop_
_entity.id
_entity.type
_entity.pdbx_description
1 polymer ?
#
loop_
_entity_poly.entity_id
_entity_poly.type
_entity_poly.pdbx_seq_one_letter_code
_entity_poly.pdbx_strand_id
1 'polypeptide(L)'
;MKKGVRPTGIDCFCFGAENKLRIFPSNTYKFKPRDHIVLDEVQECILDNFWYQYNNKREDKGYMLAILNSLDKYFHTINGLIQPKESPKNIEEKAIYVIYKGKNPGIYKDKDGGILWKKYTDIDQALTYARNILGVNYFLEPAAKEYIQKYKKNKGT
;
A
#
# COMPACT_ATOMS: atom_id res chain seq x y z
N MET A 1 -16.20 10.47 -15.03
CA MET A 1 -16.70 10.95 -13.72
C MET A 1 -16.08 12.32 -13.44
N LYS A 2 -16.84 13.28 -12.91
CA LYS A 2 -16.32 14.60 -12.53
C LYS A 2 -16.75 14.96 -11.12
N LYS A 3 -15.84 15.51 -10.31
CA LYS A 3 -16.17 16.13 -9.02
C LYS A 3 -16.80 17.49 -9.31
N GLY A 4 -17.88 17.82 -8.62
CA GLY A 4 -18.59 19.07 -8.81
C GLY A 4 -19.40 19.44 -7.58
N VAL A 5 -20.00 20.63 -7.62
CA VAL A 5 -20.78 21.17 -6.52
C VAL A 5 -22.23 21.29 -6.97
N ARG A 6 -23.17 20.79 -6.16
CA ARG A 6 -24.61 20.99 -6.41
C ARG A 6 -24.96 22.48 -6.26
N PRO A 7 -26.05 22.96 -6.88
CA PRO A 7 -26.53 24.34 -6.67
C PRO A 7 -26.74 24.70 -5.19
N THR A 8 -26.98 23.70 -4.34
CA THR A 8 -27.13 23.82 -2.89
C THR A 8 -25.80 23.89 -2.13
N GLY A 9 -24.65 23.99 -2.81
CA GLY A 9 -23.31 24.05 -2.20
C GLY A 9 -22.74 22.71 -1.73
N ILE A 10 -23.40 21.58 -2.04
CA ILE A 10 -22.98 20.25 -1.58
C ILE A 10 -22.08 19.58 -2.62
N ASP A 11 -20.91 19.13 -2.19
CA ASP A 11 -19.97 18.37 -3.03
C ASP A 11 -20.57 17.05 -3.53
N CYS A 12 -20.27 16.69 -4.77
CA CYS A 12 -20.78 15.49 -5.40
C CYS A 12 -19.85 14.92 -6.48
N PHE A 13 -19.97 13.61 -6.70
CA PHE A 13 -19.50 12.97 -7.92
C PHE A 13 -20.63 12.89 -8.95
N CYS A 14 -20.38 13.39 -10.15
CA CYS A 14 -21.33 13.36 -11.26
C CYS A 14 -21.02 12.23 -12.24
N PHE A 15 -22.05 11.43 -12.54
CA PHE A 15 -22.08 10.35 -13.52
C PHE A 15 -23.08 10.71 -14.62
N GLY A 16 -22.64 11.52 -15.58
CA GLY A 16 -23.55 12.13 -16.55
C GLY A 16 -24.35 13.28 -15.95
N ALA A 17 -25.49 13.61 -16.57
CA ALA A 17 -26.30 14.77 -16.18
C ALA A 17 -27.15 14.52 -14.92
N GLU A 18 -27.70 13.31 -14.79
CA GLU A 18 -28.74 13.00 -13.81
C GLU A 18 -28.19 12.33 -12.55
N ASN A 19 -27.19 11.45 -12.69
CA ASN A 19 -26.71 10.65 -11.57
C ASN A 19 -25.64 11.40 -10.78
N LYS A 20 -25.93 11.73 -9.52
CA LYS A 20 -25.03 12.47 -8.63
C LYS A 20 -24.94 11.82 -7.26
N LEU A 21 -23.75 11.40 -6.86
CA LEU A 21 -23.47 10.90 -5.51
C LEU A 21 -23.05 12.05 -4.61
N ARG A 22 -23.66 12.19 -3.43
CA ARG A 22 -23.28 13.21 -2.46
C ARG A 22 -21.97 12.82 -1.78
N ILE A 23 -21.02 13.73 -1.71
CA ILE A 23 -19.82 13.55 -0.89
C ILE A 23 -20.15 14.05 0.51
N PHE A 24 -19.96 13.20 1.52
CA PHE A 24 -20.21 13.54 2.92
C PHE A 24 -18.92 14.04 3.59
N PRO A 25 -19.00 15.00 4.53
CA PRO A 25 -17.87 15.39 5.35
C PRO A 25 -17.32 14.22 6.18
N SER A 26 -16.04 14.27 6.54
CA SER A 26 -15.32 13.17 7.22
C SER A 26 -15.98 12.63 8.49
N ASN A 27 -16.84 13.41 9.16
CA ASN A 27 -17.48 13.04 10.43
C ASN A 27 -18.97 12.71 10.31
N THR A 28 -19.50 12.49 9.10
CA THR A 28 -20.96 12.31 8.91
C THR A 28 -21.24 11.13 7.99
N TYR A 29 -22.11 10.20 8.44
CA TYR A 29 -22.68 9.12 7.64
C TYR A 29 -21.66 8.33 6.79
N LYS A 30 -20.47 8.07 7.32
CA LYS A 30 -19.50 7.18 6.67
C LYS A 30 -19.81 5.71 6.96
N PHE A 31 -19.91 4.92 5.91
CA PHE A 31 -19.92 3.47 6.03
C PHE A 31 -18.52 3.01 6.46
N LYS A 32 -18.46 2.07 7.40
CA LYS A 32 -17.19 1.53 7.91
C LYS A 32 -17.03 0.09 7.41
N PRO A 33 -16.30 -0.13 6.30
CA PRO A 33 -15.97 -1.48 5.87
C PRO A 33 -15.04 -2.15 6.89
N ARG A 34 -14.85 -3.47 6.75
CA ARG A 34 -13.90 -4.22 7.60
C ARG A 34 -12.45 -3.84 7.29
N ASP A 35 -11.55 -3.97 8.26
CA ASP A 35 -10.15 -3.48 8.16
C ASP A 35 -9.34 -3.96 6.95
N HIS A 36 -9.65 -5.13 6.39
CA HIS A 36 -8.94 -5.68 5.23
C HIS A 36 -9.52 -5.25 3.87
N ILE A 37 -10.67 -4.58 3.88
CA ILE A 37 -11.38 -4.14 2.67
C ILE A 37 -10.73 -2.84 2.18
N VAL A 38 -10.32 -2.85 0.92
CA VAL A 38 -9.68 -1.71 0.26
C VAL A 38 -10.61 -1.17 -0.81
N LEU A 39 -11.00 0.09 -0.67
CA LEU A 39 -11.92 0.80 -1.54
C LEU A 39 -11.24 2.06 -2.10
N ASP A 40 -11.65 2.47 -3.29
CA ASP A 40 -11.31 3.81 -3.79
C ASP A 40 -12.31 4.88 -3.30
N GLU A 41 -11.96 6.16 -3.49
CA GLU A 41 -12.79 7.30 -3.03
C GLU A 41 -14.23 7.26 -3.57
N VAL A 42 -14.43 6.70 -4.77
CA VAL A 42 -15.74 6.65 -5.44
C VAL A 42 -16.59 5.53 -4.85
N GLN A 43 -16.00 4.36 -4.65
CA GLN A 43 -16.63 3.22 -4.02
C GLN A 43 -17.02 3.53 -2.58
N GLU A 44 -16.14 4.19 -1.82
CA GLU A 44 -16.47 4.72 -0.50
C GLU A 44 -17.68 5.65 -0.56
N CYS A 45 -17.69 6.59 -1.51
CA CYS A 45 -18.80 7.52 -1.68
C CYS A 45 -20.12 6.82 -2.05
N ILE A 46 -20.09 5.76 -2.86
CA ILE A 46 -21.28 4.94 -3.16
C ILE A 46 -21.83 4.33 -1.87
N LEU A 47 -20.97 3.68 -1.08
CA LEU A 47 -21.37 3.04 0.18
C LEU A 47 -21.90 4.05 1.19
N ASP A 48 -21.29 5.23 1.29
CA ASP A 48 -21.76 6.32 2.16
C ASP A 48 -23.16 6.80 1.78
N ASN A 49 -23.47 6.92 0.48
CA ASN A 49 -24.81 7.30 0.02
C ASN A 49 -25.85 6.24 0.39
N PHE A 50 -25.52 4.96 0.26
CA PHE A 50 -26.41 3.88 0.69
C PHE A 50 -26.55 3.83 2.22
N TRP A 51 -25.46 4.00 2.96
CA TRP A 51 -25.50 4.06 4.42
C TRP A 51 -26.33 5.24 4.94
N TYR A 52 -26.23 6.40 4.30
CA TYR A 52 -27.10 7.54 4.57
C TYR A 52 -28.57 7.19 4.36
N GLN A 53 -28.92 6.53 3.25
CA GLN A 53 -30.30 6.10 2.99
C GLN A 53 -30.79 5.10 4.03
N TYR A 54 -29.97 4.10 4.37
CA TYR A 54 -30.29 3.10 5.39
C TYR A 54 -30.62 3.72 6.77
N ASN A 55 -29.86 4.74 7.17
CA ASN A 55 -30.08 5.40 8.45
C ASN A 55 -31.33 6.30 8.45
N ASN A 56 -31.66 6.93 7.32
CA ASN A 56 -32.67 7.99 7.25
C ASN A 56 -34.02 7.55 6.65
N LYS A 57 -34.09 6.50 5.82
CA LYS A 57 -35.34 5.98 5.25
C LYS A 57 -35.77 4.73 6.01
N ARG A 58 -36.97 4.75 6.59
CA ARG A 58 -37.45 3.71 7.53
C ARG A 58 -38.01 2.45 6.88
N GLU A 59 -38.35 2.51 5.60
CA GLU A 59 -39.29 1.55 5.00
C GLU A 59 -38.63 0.27 4.47
N ASP A 60 -37.31 0.23 4.21
CA ASP A 60 -36.64 -0.96 3.64
C ASP A 60 -35.25 -1.23 4.23
N LYS A 61 -35.20 -1.55 5.53
CA LYS A 61 -33.93 -1.84 6.23
C LYS A 61 -33.48 -3.31 6.14
N GLY A 62 -34.38 -4.23 5.81
CA GLY A 62 -34.19 -5.67 6.00
C GLY A 62 -32.99 -6.29 5.29
N TYR A 63 -32.62 -5.77 4.10
CA TYR A 63 -31.51 -6.30 3.30
C TYR A 63 -30.38 -5.31 3.05
N MET A 64 -30.57 -4.02 3.38
CA MET A 64 -29.64 -2.98 2.97
C MET A 64 -28.26 -3.13 3.62
N LEU A 65 -28.19 -3.60 4.87
CA LEU A 65 -26.92 -3.91 5.52
C LEU A 65 -26.19 -5.09 4.88
N ALA A 66 -26.93 -6.13 4.48
CA ALA A 66 -26.36 -7.27 3.77
C ALA A 66 -25.85 -6.87 2.38
N ILE A 67 -26.57 -5.98 1.69
CA ILE A 67 -26.18 -5.40 0.39
C ILE A 67 -24.88 -4.59 0.55
N LEU A 68 -24.79 -3.70 1.54
CA LEU A 68 -23.58 -2.92 1.84
C LEU A 68 -22.36 -3.81 2.08
N ASN A 69 -22.51 -4.85 2.92
CA ASN A 69 -21.46 -5.83 3.23
C ASN A 69 -21.13 -6.79 2.08
N SER A 70 -21.97 -6.83 1.04
CA SER A 70 -21.69 -7.62 -0.17
C SER A 70 -20.98 -6.75 -1.20
N LEU A 71 -21.38 -5.47 -1.30
CA LEU A 71 -20.78 -4.49 -2.20
C LEU A 71 -19.33 -4.16 -1.80
N ASP A 72 -19.04 -3.97 -0.51
CA ASP A 72 -17.68 -3.66 -0.06
C ASP A 72 -16.69 -4.79 -0.39
N LYS A 73 -17.10 -6.05 -0.20
CA LYS A 73 -16.37 -7.25 -0.60
C LYS A 73 -16.23 -7.37 -2.11
N TYR A 74 -17.29 -7.08 -2.85
CA TYR A 74 -17.26 -7.10 -4.31
C TYR A 74 -16.25 -6.08 -4.83
N PHE A 75 -16.31 -4.83 -4.36
CA PHE A 75 -15.36 -3.79 -4.72
C PHE A 75 -13.93 -4.19 -4.35
N HIS A 76 -13.68 -4.71 -3.16
CA HIS A 76 -12.36 -5.21 -2.76
C HIS A 76 -11.83 -6.28 -3.73
N THR A 77 -12.69 -7.24 -4.10
CA THR A 77 -12.33 -8.33 -5.01
C THR A 77 -12.00 -7.79 -6.40
N ILE A 78 -12.85 -6.93 -6.94
CA ILE A 78 -12.65 -6.33 -8.26
C ILE A 78 -11.41 -5.43 -8.27
N ASN A 79 -11.17 -4.67 -7.21
CA ASN A 79 -9.96 -3.87 -7.06
C ASN A 79 -8.71 -4.75 -7.10
N GLY A 80 -8.72 -5.92 -6.46
CA GLY A 80 -7.62 -6.89 -6.52
C GLY A 80 -7.44 -7.56 -7.89
N LEU A 81 -8.48 -7.58 -8.74
CA LEU A 81 -8.42 -8.09 -10.12
C LEU A 81 -8.00 -7.04 -11.15
N ILE A 82 -8.43 -5.78 -10.94
CA ILE A 82 -8.16 -4.64 -11.83
C ILE A 82 -6.79 -4.02 -11.53
N GLN A 83 -6.39 -3.96 -10.27
CA GLN A 83 -5.00 -3.68 -9.96
C GLN A 83 -4.19 -4.78 -10.64
N PRO A 84 -3.22 -4.43 -11.52
CA PRO A 84 -2.29 -5.45 -11.95
C PRO A 84 -1.74 -6.03 -10.66
N LYS A 85 -1.92 -7.34 -10.43
CA LYS A 85 -1.05 -8.07 -9.51
C LYS A 85 0.32 -7.52 -9.86
N GLU A 86 0.96 -6.79 -8.95
CA GLU A 86 2.32 -6.37 -9.20
C GLU A 86 3.03 -7.68 -9.48
N SER A 87 3.27 -7.99 -10.76
CA SER A 87 4.20 -9.01 -11.17
C SER A 87 5.40 -8.63 -10.32
N PRO A 88 5.88 -9.51 -9.42
CA PRO A 88 6.91 -9.14 -8.47
C PRO A 88 7.94 -8.42 -9.31
N LYS A 89 8.08 -7.10 -9.13
CA LYS A 89 9.03 -6.33 -9.92
C LYS A 89 10.29 -7.13 -9.67
N ASN A 90 10.81 -7.80 -10.72
CA ASN A 90 12.06 -8.51 -10.63
C ASN A 90 13.01 -7.44 -10.13
N ILE A 91 13.23 -7.41 -8.82
CA ILE A 91 14.24 -6.57 -8.22
C ILE A 91 15.45 -7.16 -8.90
N GLU A 92 16.01 -6.48 -9.89
CA GLU A 92 17.28 -6.87 -10.46
C GLU A 92 18.16 -7.21 -9.26
N GLU A 93 18.58 -8.47 -9.16
CA GLU A 93 19.38 -8.95 -8.05
C GLU A 93 20.73 -8.23 -8.15
N LYS A 94 20.79 -7.06 -7.53
CA LYS A 94 21.96 -6.21 -7.48
C LYS A 94 22.80 -6.75 -6.35
N ALA A 95 24.02 -7.11 -6.71
CA ALA A 95 24.95 -7.63 -5.74
C ALA A 95 25.22 -6.60 -4.64
N ILE A 96 25.35 -7.10 -3.42
CA ILE A 96 25.69 -6.33 -2.24
C ILE A 96 27.15 -6.62 -1.89
N TYR A 97 27.86 -5.62 -1.39
CA TYR A 97 29.25 -5.71 -1.01
C TYR A 97 29.41 -5.58 0.50
N VAL A 98 30.14 -6.52 1.11
CA VAL A 98 30.57 -6.41 2.50
C VAL A 98 32.02 -5.94 2.50
N ILE A 99 32.25 -4.69 2.92
CA ILE A 99 33.57 -4.10 3.09
C ILE A 99 34.00 -4.35 4.53
N TYR A 100 35.03 -5.17 4.72
CA TYR A 100 35.51 -5.53 6.06
C TYR A 100 36.84 -4.89 6.44
N LYS A 101 37.50 -4.22 5.49
CA LYS A 101 38.67 -3.38 5.75
C LYS A 101 38.59 -2.12 4.88
N GLY A 102 38.41 -0.97 5.52
CA GLY A 102 38.21 0.33 4.88
C GLY A 102 37.94 1.41 5.92
N LYS A 103 37.67 2.65 5.47
CA LYS A 103 37.42 3.79 6.36
C LYS A 103 36.19 3.56 7.25
N ASN A 104 35.13 3.00 6.66
CA ASN A 104 33.92 2.57 7.35
C ASN A 104 33.61 1.12 6.94
N PRO A 105 33.94 0.11 7.76
CA PRO A 105 33.56 -1.27 7.48
C PRO A 105 32.03 -1.46 7.58
N GLY A 106 31.44 -2.13 6.59
CA GLY A 106 29.99 -2.20 6.49
C GLY A 106 29.47 -2.86 5.21
N ILE A 107 28.17 -2.71 5.00
CA ILE A 107 27.43 -3.22 3.85
C ILE A 107 27.09 -2.07 2.90
N TYR A 108 27.39 -2.28 1.61
CA TYR A 108 27.31 -1.27 0.56
C TYR A 108 26.66 -1.82 -0.71
N LYS A 109 26.07 -0.92 -1.49
CA LYS A 109 25.51 -1.22 -2.81
C LYS A 109 26.56 -1.16 -3.92
N ASP A 110 27.62 -0.37 -3.72
CA ASP A 110 28.75 -0.26 -4.65
C ASP A 110 30.10 -0.44 -3.95
N LYS A 111 31.17 -0.62 -4.74
CA LYS A 111 32.54 -0.91 -4.27
C LYS A 111 33.32 0.33 -3.83
N ASP A 112 32.71 1.52 -3.85
CA ASP A 112 33.40 2.82 -3.86
C ASP A 112 34.07 3.27 -2.54
N GLY A 113 34.57 2.36 -1.70
CA GLY A 113 35.26 2.79 -0.48
C GLY A 113 36.03 1.75 0.33
N GLY A 114 36.26 0.54 -0.18
CA GLY A 114 36.82 -0.57 0.59
C GLY A 114 38.12 -1.13 0.02
N ILE A 115 39.13 -1.32 0.86
CA ILE A 115 40.40 -1.98 0.48
C ILE A 115 40.16 -3.49 0.36
N LEU A 116 39.38 -4.08 1.27
CA LEU A 116 38.97 -5.48 1.21
C LEU A 116 37.46 -5.61 1.28
N TRP A 117 36.90 -6.27 0.27
CA TRP A 117 35.46 -6.46 0.11
C TRP A 117 35.13 -7.87 -0.38
N LYS A 118 33.89 -8.31 -0.12
CA LYS A 118 33.33 -9.54 -0.67
C LYS A 118 31.94 -9.26 -1.25
N LYS A 119 31.71 -9.77 -2.46
CA LYS A 119 30.46 -9.59 -3.23
C LYS A 119 29.51 -10.73 -2.93
N TYR A 120 28.23 -10.42 -2.76
CA TYR A 120 27.15 -11.37 -2.52
C TYR A 120 25.97 -11.07 -3.44
N THR A 121 25.37 -12.12 -4.00
CA THR A 121 24.07 -12.05 -4.68
C THR A 121 22.93 -12.29 -3.68
N ASP A 122 23.17 -13.14 -2.67
CA ASP A 122 22.24 -13.42 -1.59
C ASP A 122 22.42 -12.44 -0.42
N ILE A 123 21.34 -11.75 -0.06
CA ILE A 123 21.32 -10.73 0.99
C ILE A 123 21.52 -11.35 2.38
N ASP A 124 20.94 -12.52 2.65
CA ASP A 124 20.98 -13.17 3.95
C ASP A 124 22.40 -13.69 4.25
N GLN A 125 23.09 -14.20 3.23
CA GLN A 125 24.51 -14.55 3.30
C GLN A 125 25.39 -13.33 3.57
N ALA A 126 25.13 -12.21 2.90
CA ALA A 126 25.86 -10.96 3.11
C ALA A 126 25.71 -10.45 4.55
N LEU A 127 24.48 -10.43 5.07
CA LEU A 127 24.17 -10.01 6.44
C LEU A 127 24.81 -10.92 7.48
N THR A 128 24.79 -12.23 7.26
CA THR A 128 25.39 -13.22 8.17
C THR A 128 26.91 -13.07 8.20
N TYR A 129 27.54 -12.93 7.03
CA TYR A 129 28.98 -12.71 6.94
C TYR A 129 29.41 -11.40 7.59
N ALA A 130 28.68 -10.30 7.35
CA ALA A 130 28.95 -9.01 7.98
C ALA A 130 28.85 -9.10 9.50
N ARG A 131 27.82 -9.78 10.05
CA ARG A 131 27.69 -10.00 11.49
C ARG A 131 28.86 -10.77 12.08
N ASN A 132 29.32 -11.81 11.39
CA ASN A 132 30.42 -12.67 11.86
C ASN A 132 31.77 -11.93 11.88
N ILE A 133 32.02 -11.07 10.90
CA ILE A 133 33.31 -10.38 10.74
C ILE A 133 33.35 -9.01 11.44
N LEU A 134 32.25 -8.27 11.39
CA LEU A 134 32.17 -6.88 11.87
C LEU A 134 31.39 -6.71 13.18
N GLY A 135 30.77 -7.78 13.69
CA GLY A 135 29.92 -7.74 14.87
C GLY A 135 28.52 -7.20 14.58
N VAL A 136 27.76 -6.86 15.62
CA VAL A 136 26.34 -6.48 15.50
C VAL A 136 26.17 -5.03 15.00
N ASN A 137 27.18 -4.18 15.18
CA ASN A 137 27.14 -2.74 14.93
C ASN A 137 27.96 -2.34 13.70
N TYR A 138 27.78 -3.02 12.56
CA TYR A 138 28.41 -2.61 11.31
C TYR A 138 27.64 -1.48 10.62
N PHE A 139 28.37 -0.68 9.84
CA PHE A 139 27.76 0.38 9.05
C PHE A 139 26.90 -0.22 7.93
N LEU A 140 25.68 0.30 7.76
CA LEU A 140 24.81 -0.07 6.65
C LEU A 140 24.53 1.19 5.83
N GLU A 141 25.04 1.22 4.60
CA GLU A 141 24.82 2.33 3.69
C GLU A 141 23.31 2.55 3.47
N PRO A 142 22.82 3.81 3.49
CA PRO A 142 21.39 4.10 3.27
C PRO A 142 20.82 3.45 2.01
N ALA A 143 21.55 3.48 0.89
CA ALA A 143 21.14 2.85 -0.35
C ALA A 143 21.05 1.31 -0.26
N ALA A 144 21.98 0.67 0.47
CA ALA A 144 21.94 -0.76 0.75
C ALA A 144 20.78 -1.09 1.71
N LYS A 145 20.53 -0.27 2.73
CA LYS A 145 19.41 -0.42 3.68
C LYS A 145 18.07 -0.42 2.97
N GLU A 146 17.82 0.56 2.10
CA GLU A 146 16.59 0.65 1.32
C GLU A 146 16.40 -0.55 0.40
N TYR A 147 17.48 -1.03 -0.24
CA TYR A 147 17.44 -2.21 -1.09
C TYR A 147 17.07 -3.47 -0.30
N ILE A 148 17.72 -3.70 0.84
CA ILE A 148 17.44 -4.86 1.73
C ILE A 148 16.00 -4.80 2.27
N GLN A 149 15.51 -3.63 2.65
CA GLN A 149 14.14 -3.45 3.13
C GLN A 149 13.11 -3.76 2.04
N LYS A 150 13.33 -3.27 0.80
CA LYS A 150 12.47 -3.60 -0.35
C LYS A 150 12.46 -5.10 -0.65
N TYR A 151 13.63 -5.74 -0.62
CA TYR A 151 13.75 -7.18 -0.82
C TYR A 151 12.99 -7.99 0.25
N LYS A 152 13.14 -7.65 1.53
CA LYS A 152 12.41 -8.32 2.63
C LYS A 152 10.90 -8.15 2.53
N LYS A 153 10.43 -6.94 2.16
CA LYS A 153 9.00 -6.67 1.97
C LYS A 153 8.40 -7.52 0.85
N ASN A 154 9.17 -7.81 -0.20
CA ASN A 154 8.73 -8.64 -1.32
C ASN A 154 8.84 -10.15 -1.05
N LYS A 155 9.76 -10.60 -0.19
CA LYS A 155 9.93 -12.01 0.16
C LYS A 155 8.88 -12.56 1.14
N GLY A 156 8.02 -11.70 1.70
CA GLY A 156 6.89 -12.10 2.52
C GLY A 156 7.28 -12.88 3.76
N THR A 157 7.90 -12.21 4.73
CA THR A 157 7.99 -12.67 6.13
C THR A 157 7.59 -11.55 7.06
#